data_AF-I0KEH9-F1
#
_entry.id   AF-I0KEH9-F1
#
_cell.length_a   1.000
_cell.length_b   1.000
_cell.length_c   1.000
_cell.angle_alpha   90.00
_cell.angle_beta   90.00
_cell.angle_gamma   90.00
#
_symmetry.space_group_name_H-M   'P 1'
#
loop_
_entity.id
_entity.type
_entity.pdbx_description
1 polymer ?
#
loop_
_entity_poly.entity_id
_entity_poly.type
_entity_poly.pdbx_seq_one_letter_code
_entity_poly.pdbx_strand_id
1 'polypeptide(L)'
;MKALLFCLLLAPFVASAQRHGSTPPLTNRRGTLSVSAISRGVYQYVLTDLTTNARYVPTNLTDSLKQEALAYTSAKQAPLPVVFSGVVGSKSSSIYKPGPTDVPSATDKAKSVRLTAIRKE
;
A
#
# COMPACT_ATOMS: atom_id res chain seq x y z
N MET A 1 29.82 24.81 59.37
CA MET A 1 29.18 23.47 59.29
C MET A 1 27.93 23.63 58.42
N LYS A 2 27.97 23.24 57.12
CA LYS A 2 27.25 22.09 56.52
C LYS A 2 25.81 21.94 57.07
N ALA A 3 24.74 21.95 56.28
CA ALA A 3 24.55 21.23 55.02
C ALA A 3 23.52 21.86 54.07
N LEU A 4 23.76 21.65 52.78
CA LEU A 4 22.81 21.74 51.66
C LEU A 4 21.57 20.87 51.93
N LEU A 5 20.37 21.37 51.61
CA LEU A 5 19.22 20.53 51.31
C LEU A 5 18.71 20.85 49.90
N PHE A 6 19.03 19.95 48.97
CA PHE A 6 18.69 19.98 47.55
C PHE A 6 17.42 19.14 47.39
N CYS A 7 16.25 19.76 47.17
CA CYS A 7 15.00 19.02 46.96
C CYS A 7 14.66 19.00 45.46
N LEU A 8 15.16 17.98 44.77
CA LEU A 8 14.79 17.59 43.41
C LEU A 8 13.34 17.07 43.41
N LEU A 9 12.40 17.84 42.86
CA LEU A 9 11.06 17.37 42.51
C LEU A 9 11.12 16.65 41.15
N LEU A 10 11.36 15.33 41.18
CA LEU A 10 11.13 14.46 40.02
C LEU A 10 9.61 14.24 39.86
N ALA A 11 8.99 14.91 38.90
CA ALA A 11 7.67 14.52 38.41
C ALA A 11 7.82 13.27 37.51
N PRO A 12 7.10 12.16 37.77
CA PRO A 12 7.04 11.07 36.81
C PRO A 12 6.20 11.53 35.62
N PHE A 13 6.87 11.88 34.52
CA PHE A 13 6.24 11.94 33.21
C PHE A 13 5.68 10.55 32.91
N VAL A 14 4.37 10.39 33.09
CA VAL A 14 3.64 9.23 32.60
C VAL A 14 3.68 9.32 31.09
N ALA A 15 4.66 8.65 30.48
CA ALA A 15 4.70 8.42 29.04
C ALA A 15 3.49 7.56 28.69
N SER A 16 2.38 8.21 28.33
CA SER A 16 1.26 7.56 27.68
C SER A 16 1.78 7.01 26.36
N ALA A 17 2.09 5.71 26.35
CA ALA A 17 2.33 4.97 25.13
C ALA A 17 1.03 5.01 24.32
N GLN A 18 0.92 6.01 23.44
CA GLN A 18 -0.14 6.04 22.44
C GLN A 18 -0.01 4.75 21.64
N ARG A 19 -0.93 3.80 21.87
CA ARG A 19 -1.12 2.64 21.02
C ARG A 19 -1.47 3.18 19.63
N HIS A 20 -0.45 3.35 18.80
CA HIS A 20 -0.63 3.47 17.36
C HIS A 20 -1.37 2.21 16.94
N GLY A 21 -2.65 2.35 16.58
CA GLY A 21 -3.44 1.27 16.03
C GLY A 21 -2.82 0.85 14.70
N SER A 22 -1.84 -0.05 14.75
CA SER A 22 -1.24 -0.66 13.58
C SER A 22 -2.26 -1.63 13.01
N THR A 23 -2.85 -1.31 11.86
CA THR A 23 -3.57 -2.30 11.06
C THR A 23 -2.66 -3.51 10.90
N PRO A 24 -3.12 -4.73 11.21
CA PRO A 24 -2.27 -5.91 11.15
C PRO A 24 -1.67 -6.07 9.74
N PRO A 25 -0.38 -6.45 9.62
CA PRO A 25 0.27 -6.56 8.33
C PRO A 25 -0.33 -7.70 7.51
N LEU A 26 -0.43 -7.47 6.20
CA LEU A 26 -0.73 -8.51 5.22
C LEU A 26 0.50 -9.39 5.07
N THR A 27 0.34 -10.71 5.20
CA THR A 27 1.45 -11.66 5.19
C THR A 27 1.15 -12.81 4.22
N ASN A 28 2.06 -13.03 3.27
CA ASN A 28 2.01 -14.10 2.25
C ASN A 28 0.62 -14.31 1.62
N ARG A 29 -0.03 -13.20 1.28
CA ARG A 29 -1.37 -13.19 0.68
C ARG A 29 -1.24 -13.50 -0.81
N ARG A 30 -2.12 -14.36 -1.32
CA ARG A 30 -2.26 -14.57 -2.75
C ARG A 30 -3.07 -13.43 -3.35
N GLY A 31 -2.65 -12.95 -4.49
CA GLY A 31 -3.21 -11.77 -5.12
C GLY A 31 -3.01 -11.74 -6.61
N THR A 32 -3.60 -10.74 -7.24
CA THR A 32 -3.33 -10.38 -8.62
C THR A 32 -2.92 -8.92 -8.71
N LEU A 33 -1.89 -8.66 -9.51
CA LEU A 33 -1.43 -7.33 -9.84
C LEU A 33 -1.94 -6.97 -11.24
N SER A 34 -2.88 -6.03 -11.27
CA SER A 34 -3.49 -5.53 -12.50
C SER A 34 -2.89 -4.18 -12.90
N VAL A 35 -2.76 -3.96 -14.20
CA VAL A 35 -2.40 -2.66 -14.76
C VAL A 35 -3.65 -1.99 -15.32
N SER A 36 -3.94 -0.78 -14.84
CA SER A 36 -5.03 0.05 -15.35
C SER A 36 -4.44 1.27 -16.03
N ALA A 37 -4.71 1.45 -17.32
CA ALA A 37 -4.36 2.70 -18.00
C ALA A 37 -5.23 3.83 -17.45
N ILE A 38 -4.61 4.96 -17.13
CA ILE A 38 -5.30 6.17 -16.66
C ILE A 38 -5.54 7.10 -17.86
N SER A 39 -4.51 7.27 -18.68
CA SER A 39 -4.48 7.98 -19.96
C SER A 39 -3.36 7.35 -20.82
N ARG A 40 -3.17 7.81 -22.06
CA ARG A 40 -2.10 7.31 -22.93
C ARG A 40 -0.73 7.38 -22.23
N GLY A 41 -0.09 6.23 -22.06
CA GLY A 41 1.24 6.10 -21.46
C GLY A 41 1.28 6.25 -19.93
N VAL A 42 0.15 6.51 -19.26
CA VAL A 42 0.07 6.63 -17.81
C VAL A 42 -0.67 5.43 -17.23
N TYR A 43 0.02 4.68 -16.38
CA TYR A 43 -0.51 3.46 -15.79
C TYR A 43 -0.62 3.57 -14.27
N GLN A 44 -1.69 2.99 -13.74
CA GLN A 44 -1.88 2.70 -12.33
C GLN A 44 -1.80 1.20 -12.11
N TYR A 45 -1.18 0.82 -11.00
CA TYR A 45 -1.12 -0.58 -10.57
C TYR A 45 -2.11 -0.80 -9.44
N VAL A 46 -2.89 -1.87 -9.54
CA VAL A 46 -3.89 -2.23 -8.53
C VAL A 46 -3.65 -3.67 -8.10
N LEU A 47 -3.45 -3.87 -6.81
CA LEU A 47 -3.25 -5.19 -6.21
C LEU A 47 -4.57 -5.66 -5.60
N THR A 48 -5.02 -6.85 -5.97
CA THR A 48 -6.24 -7.46 -5.42
C THR A 48 -5.88 -8.69 -4.60
N ASP A 49 -6.29 -8.74 -3.34
CA ASP A 49 -6.17 -9.93 -2.48
C ASP A 49 -7.25 -10.94 -2.88
N LEU A 50 -6.86 -12.16 -3.26
CA LEU A 50 -7.80 -13.17 -3.77
C LEU A 50 -8.67 -13.79 -2.67
N THR A 51 -8.25 -13.73 -1.41
CA THR A 51 -9.01 -14.28 -0.29
C THR A 51 -10.11 -13.33 0.16
N THR A 52 -9.83 -12.03 0.18
CA THR A 52 -10.75 -11.00 0.70
C THR A 52 -11.40 -10.14 -0.37
N ASN A 53 -10.95 -10.27 -1.63
CA ASN A 53 -11.27 -9.37 -2.74
C ASN A 53 -10.95 -7.88 -2.46
N ALA A 54 -10.14 -7.61 -1.43
CA ALA A 54 -9.72 -6.26 -1.10
C ALA A 54 -8.76 -5.73 -2.16
N ARG A 55 -9.01 -4.49 -2.62
CA ARG A 55 -8.17 -3.78 -3.58
C ARG A 55 -7.26 -2.80 -2.88
N TYR A 56 -6.02 -2.75 -3.34
CA TYR A 56 -4.98 -1.89 -2.80
C TYR A 56 -4.22 -1.17 -3.90
N VAL A 57 -3.78 0.05 -3.61
CA VAL A 57 -2.82 0.80 -4.45
C VAL A 57 -1.44 0.66 -3.85
N PRO A 58 -0.53 -0.14 -4.43
CA PRO A 58 0.81 -0.31 -3.91
C PRO A 58 1.65 0.94 -4.14
N THR A 59 2.37 1.39 -3.12
CA THR A 59 3.11 2.67 -3.15
C THR A 59 4.59 2.53 -3.49
N ASN A 60 5.14 1.31 -3.46
CA ASN A 60 6.57 1.05 -3.61
C ASN A 60 6.87 -0.18 -4.49
N LEU A 61 6.10 -0.36 -5.58
CA LEU A 61 6.44 -1.37 -6.59
C LEU A 61 7.78 -1.05 -7.25
N THR A 62 8.61 -2.08 -7.41
CA THR A 62 9.85 -1.99 -8.18
C THR A 62 9.54 -1.86 -9.66
N ASP A 63 10.42 -1.17 -10.41
CA ASP A 63 10.18 -0.95 -11.84
C ASP A 63 10.21 -2.25 -12.65
N SER A 64 11.01 -3.24 -12.23
CA SER A 64 11.00 -4.58 -12.81
C SER A 64 9.62 -5.24 -12.70
N LEU A 65 8.97 -5.20 -11.54
CA LEU A 65 7.61 -5.74 -11.38
C LEU A 65 6.55 -4.94 -12.14
N LYS A 66 6.73 -3.63 -12.24
CA LYS A 66 5.84 -2.77 -13.05
C LYS A 66 5.90 -3.14 -14.54
N GLN A 67 7.11 -3.33 -15.06
CA GLN A 67 7.34 -3.75 -16.44
C GLN A 67 6.81 -5.17 -16.69
N GLU A 68 7.06 -6.09 -15.76
CA GLU A 68 6.57 -7.46 -15.86
C GLU A 68 5.04 -7.53 -15.83
N ALA A 69 4.39 -6.80 -14.91
CA ALA A 69 2.93 -6.73 -14.86
C ALA A 69 2.34 -6.15 -16.16
N LEU A 70 2.97 -5.10 -16.71
CA LEU A 70 2.55 -4.51 -17.98
C LEU A 70 2.68 -5.53 -19.12
N ALA A 71 3.83 -6.18 -19.24
CA ALA A 71 4.08 -7.19 -20.28
C ALA A 71 3.11 -8.39 -20.14
N TYR A 72 2.88 -8.87 -18.92
CA TYR A 72 1.97 -9.98 -18.65
C TYR A 72 0.52 -9.64 -19.02
N THR A 73 0.03 -8.46 -18.60
CA THR A 73 -1.32 -8.01 -18.93
C THR A 73 -1.50 -7.77 -20.44
N SER A 74 -0.50 -7.24 -21.13
CA SER A 74 -0.55 -7.09 -22.59
C SER A 74 -0.57 -8.43 -23.32
N ALA A 75 0.27 -9.39 -22.90
CA ALA A 75 0.41 -10.68 -23.59
C ALA A 75 -0.76 -11.63 -23.31
N LYS A 76 -1.25 -11.68 -22.07
CA LYS A 76 -2.28 -12.65 -21.65
C LYS A 76 -3.67 -12.05 -21.47
N GLN A 77 -3.81 -10.72 -21.65
CA GLN A 77 -5.04 -10.00 -21.35
C GLN A 77 -5.56 -10.26 -19.93
N ALA A 78 -4.65 -10.56 -19.00
CA ALA A 78 -4.97 -10.99 -17.64
C ALA A 78 -4.07 -10.34 -16.59
N PRO A 79 -4.53 -10.19 -15.33
CA PRO A 79 -3.70 -9.75 -14.22
C PRO A 79 -2.55 -10.71 -13.90
N LEU A 80 -1.40 -10.19 -13.46
CA LEU A 80 -0.25 -11.00 -13.03
C LEU A 80 -0.53 -11.63 -11.65
N PRO A 81 -0.54 -12.97 -11.51
CA PRO A 81 -0.68 -13.60 -10.20
C PRO A 81 0.58 -13.41 -9.34
N VAL A 82 0.38 -13.07 -8.07
CA VAL A 82 1.46 -12.73 -7.14
C VAL A 82 1.16 -13.22 -5.72
N VAL A 83 2.23 -13.46 -4.96
CA VAL A 83 2.18 -13.57 -3.50
C VAL A 83 2.83 -12.33 -2.89
N PHE A 84 2.12 -11.66 -1.98
CA PHE A 84 2.55 -10.38 -1.44
C PHE A 84 2.42 -10.30 0.09
N SER A 85 3.23 -9.43 0.67
CA SER A 85 3.17 -9.02 2.08
C SER A 85 3.34 -7.51 2.15
N GLY A 86 2.75 -6.87 3.15
CA GLY A 86 2.83 -5.42 3.29
C GLY A 86 2.01 -4.86 4.44
N VAL A 87 2.06 -3.54 4.57
CA VAL A 87 1.32 -2.79 5.59
C VAL A 87 0.29 -1.92 4.89
N VAL A 88 -0.97 -2.05 5.29
CA VAL A 88 -2.06 -1.23 4.76
C VAL A 88 -2.02 0.14 5.41
N GLY A 89 -1.92 1.17 4.59
CA GLY A 89 -1.98 2.56 5.02
C GLY A 89 -3.41 3.00 5.37
N SER A 90 -3.51 4.07 6.15
CA SER A 90 -4.79 4.73 6.47
C SER A 90 -5.33 5.56 5.30
N LYS A 91 -4.48 5.92 4.33
CA LYS A 91 -4.86 6.72 3.17
C LYS A 91 -5.51 5.85 2.09
N SER A 92 -6.58 6.37 1.51
CA SER A 92 -7.22 5.80 0.32
C SER A 92 -6.90 6.64 -0.90
N SER A 93 -6.65 5.96 -2.02
CA SER A 93 -6.40 6.57 -3.34
C SER A 93 -7.54 6.23 -4.29
N SER A 94 -7.84 7.13 -5.22
CA SER A 94 -8.74 6.83 -6.32
C SER A 94 -8.09 5.85 -7.29
N ILE A 95 -8.87 4.88 -7.75
CA ILE A 95 -8.54 4.08 -8.93
C ILE A 95 -9.15 4.80 -10.13
N TYR A 96 -8.33 5.07 -11.14
CA TYR A 96 -8.75 5.76 -12.35
C TYR A 96 -8.87 4.80 -13.53
N LYS A 97 -9.73 5.17 -14.48
CA LYS A 97 -9.82 4.56 -15.80
C LYS A 97 -9.75 5.65 -16.88
N PRO A 98 -9.42 5.29 -18.13
CA PRO A 98 -9.48 6.24 -19.23
C PRO A 98 -10.94 6.64 -19.44
N GLY A 99 -11.21 7.94 -19.38
CA GLY A 99 -12.51 8.48 -19.74
C GLY A 99 -12.58 8.85 -21.23
N PRO A 100 -13.73 9.40 -21.67
CA PRO A 100 -13.85 9.98 -23.01
C PRO A 100 -12.73 11.01 -23.22
N THR A 101 -12.11 11.01 -24.39
CA THR A 101 -11.02 11.94 -24.74
C THR A 101 -9.75 11.85 -23.88
N ASP A 102 -9.44 10.67 -23.32
CA ASP A 102 -8.24 10.44 -22.48
C ASP A 102 -8.22 11.25 -21.16
N VAL A 103 -9.36 11.83 -20.76
CA VAL A 103 -9.51 12.49 -19.46
C VAL A 103 -9.78 11.42 -18.39
N PRO A 104 -8.92 11.27 -17.37
CA PRO A 104 -9.10 10.25 -16.34
C PRO A 104 -10.41 10.41 -15.56
N SER A 105 -11.15 9.32 -15.39
CA SER A 105 -12.33 9.27 -14.53
C SER A 105 -12.10 8.33 -13.34
N ALA A 106 -12.41 8.80 -12.13
CA ALA A 106 -12.30 7.99 -10.93
C ALA A 106 -13.41 6.94 -10.92
N THR A 107 -13.02 5.66 -10.80
CA THR A 107 -13.96 4.53 -10.79
C THR A 107 -14.23 4.02 -9.39
N ASP A 108 -13.19 3.91 -8.55
CA ASP A 108 -13.27 3.30 -7.22
C ASP A 108 -12.30 4.00 -6.24
N LYS A 109 -12.41 3.65 -4.96
CA LYS A 109 -11.42 3.99 -3.91
C LYS A 109 -10.79 2.71 -3.37
N ALA A 110 -9.47 2.72 -3.20
CA ALA A 110 -8.73 1.62 -2.61
C ALA A 110 -7.71 2.13 -1.58
N LYS A 111 -7.45 1.34 -0.54
CA LYS A 111 -6.44 1.70 0.46
C LYS A 111 -5.04 1.60 -0.15
N SER A 112 -4.13 2.46 0.28
CA SER A 112 -2.73 2.31 -0.08
C SER A 112 -2.11 1.12 0.67
N VAL A 113 -1.20 0.41 0.02
CA VAL A 113 -0.38 -0.62 0.68
C VAL A 113 1.09 -0.36 0.43
N ARG A 114 1.90 -0.41 1.49
CA ARG A 114 3.36 -0.43 1.35
C ARG A 114 3.81 -1.89 1.41
N LEU A 115 4.33 -2.40 0.30
CA LEU A 115 4.77 -3.78 0.18
C LEU A 115 6.09 -3.98 0.92
N THR A 116 6.18 -5.07 1.67
CA THR A 116 7.43 -5.56 2.28
C THR A 116 8.04 -6.70 1.46
N ALA A 117 7.21 -7.47 0.78
CA ALA A 117 7.62 -8.49 -0.17
C ALA A 117 6.55 -8.68 -1.24
N ILE A 118 6.97 -8.96 -2.46
CA ILE A 118 6.08 -9.36 -3.55
C ILE A 118 6.88 -10.24 -4.51
N ARG A 119 6.27 -11.36 -4.91
CA ARG A 119 6.83 -12.28 -5.90
C ARG A 119 5.72 -12.83 -6.77
N LYS A 120 6.09 -13.33 -7.94
CA LYS A 120 5.18 -14.10 -8.78
C LYS A 120 4.76 -15.39 -8.09
N GLU A 121 3.52 -15.81 -8.32
CA GLU A 121 3.02 -17.14 -7.94
C GLU A 121 3.42 -18.21 -8.98
#